data_AF-A0A831X827-F1
#
_entry.id   AF-A0A831X827-F1
#
_cell.length_a   1.000
_cell.length_b   1.000
_cell.length_c   1.000
_cell.angle_alpha   90.00
_cell.angle_beta   90.00
_cell.angle_gamma   90.00
#
_symmetry.space_group_name_H-M   'P 1'
#
loop_
_entity.id
_entity.type
_entity.pdbx_description
1 polymer ?
#
loop_
_entity_poly.entity_id
_entity_poly.type
_entity_poly.pdbx_seq_one_letter_code
_entity_poly.pdbx_strand_id
1 'polypeptide(L)'
;MNAFFSAKPYPQVLWYFLGTLVVCGVILFLLHQLPSRSKRAMIWVTTFLGGAIFLVDFLLPPDPVTEKNALATTTELIGRFAQVVVGMTILLGVYNLCRIHFNNIRRRRPGFYNSGVFFAFFVAMLVACFWRGWPEWFNEEYRPPAWIRVPEGADGVDLYTLLFNGLLLSLEATMFSILAFYIVSAAYRAFRVRSAEAGLLMITAAILMLGQVGVGVLLTHWIPPESAFAGLRIENVSQWVLTTINAPVQRAIGFGLGLGALAMSLRIWLSLERGSYFGQEV
;
A
#
# COMPACT_ATOMS: atom_id res chain seq x y z
N MET A 1 -10.03 2.40 15.36
CA MET A 1 -10.15 3.52 14.38
C MET A 1 -9.96 4.82 15.13
N ASN A 2 -8.89 5.54 14.82
CA ASN A 2 -8.43 6.71 15.59
C ASN A 2 -9.45 7.87 15.48
N ALA A 3 -9.70 8.56 16.60
CA ALA A 3 -10.52 9.78 16.71
C ALA A 3 -10.03 10.97 15.82
N PHE A 4 -8.99 10.75 15.02
CA PHE A 4 -8.53 11.65 13.98
C PHE A 4 -9.44 11.64 12.74
N PHE A 5 -10.09 10.50 12.45
CA PHE A 5 -10.96 10.31 11.28
C PHE A 5 -12.46 10.23 11.63
N SER A 6 -12.86 10.58 12.86
CA SER A 6 -14.28 10.76 13.14
C SER A 6 -14.82 11.99 12.39
N ALA A 7 -16.05 11.93 11.91
CA ALA A 7 -16.71 13.05 11.25
C ALA A 7 -16.79 14.23 12.24
N LYS A 8 -15.87 15.19 12.10
CA LYS A 8 -15.90 16.44 12.86
C LYS A 8 -16.75 17.46 12.10
N PRO A 9 -17.52 18.31 12.78
CA PRO A 9 -18.30 19.34 12.12
C PRO A 9 -17.40 20.24 11.24
N TYR A 10 -17.88 20.60 10.05
CA TYR A 10 -17.16 21.35 8.99
C TYR A 10 -16.20 22.46 9.44
N PRO A 11 -16.55 23.35 10.38
CA PRO A 11 -15.61 24.40 10.81
C PRO A 11 -14.38 23.84 11.51
N GLN A 12 -14.51 22.76 12.28
CA GLN A 12 -13.37 22.17 13.00
C GLN A 12 -12.38 21.53 12.03
N VAL A 13 -12.86 20.82 11.00
CA VAL A 13 -12.02 20.19 9.98
C VAL A 13 -11.13 21.23 9.30
N LEU A 14 -11.70 22.38 8.93
CA LEU A 14 -10.95 23.48 8.32
C LEU A 14 -9.83 24.01 9.23
N TRP A 15 -10.12 24.21 10.52
CA TRP A 15 -9.12 24.63 11.50
C TRP A 15 -8.02 23.58 11.74
N TYR A 16 -8.36 22.30 11.75
CA TYR A 16 -7.37 21.22 11.84
C TYR A 16 -6.46 21.17 10.60
N PHE A 17 -7.02 21.33 9.40
CA PHE A 17 -6.26 21.40 8.15
C PHE A 17 -5.33 22.62 8.12
N LEU A 18 -5.86 23.82 8.41
CA LEU A 18 -5.07 25.05 8.45
C LEU A 18 -3.98 24.99 9.52
N GLY A 19 -4.32 24.53 10.74
CA GLY A 19 -3.37 24.36 11.82
C GLY A 19 -2.24 23.40 11.45
N THR A 20 -2.58 22.28 10.81
CA THR A 20 -1.59 21.29 10.36
C THR A 20 -0.71 21.86 9.25
N LEU A 21 -1.27 22.57 8.27
CA LEU A 21 -0.49 23.24 7.21
C LEU A 21 0.49 24.27 7.79
N VAL A 22 0.06 25.07 8.77
CA VAL A 22 0.92 26.07 9.41
C VAL A 22 2.04 25.38 10.20
N VAL A 23 1.72 24.40 11.05
CA VAL A 23 2.73 23.66 11.83
C VAL A 23 3.71 22.96 10.89
N CYS A 24 3.23 22.28 9.86
CA CYS A 24 4.08 21.65 8.84
C CYS A 24 4.94 22.68 8.12
N GLY A 25 4.40 23.84 7.75
CA GLY A 25 5.12 24.92 7.09
C GLY A 25 6.25 25.48 7.96
N VAL A 26 5.99 25.69 9.26
CA VAL A 26 7.00 26.13 10.24
C VAL A 26 8.08 25.07 10.41
N ILE A 27 7.70 23.80 10.58
CA ILE A 27 8.66 22.69 10.69
C ILE A 27 9.52 22.60 9.42
N LEU A 28 8.91 22.68 8.24
CA LEU A 28 9.63 22.67 6.97
C LEU A 28 10.59 23.85 6.84
N PHE A 29 10.17 25.05 7.25
CA PHE A 29 11.02 26.22 7.26
C PHE A 29 12.25 26.02 8.16
N LEU A 30 12.04 25.57 9.40
CA LEU A 30 13.13 25.26 10.34
C LEU A 30 14.05 24.17 9.82
N LEU A 31 13.48 23.11 9.25
CA LEU A 31 14.25 22.02 8.65
C LEU A 31 15.04 22.51 7.44
N HIS A 32 14.52 23.46 6.65
CA HIS A 32 15.23 23.97 5.48
C HIS A 32 16.54 24.67 5.87
N GLN A 33 16.55 25.36 7.02
CA GLN A 33 17.73 26.03 7.57
C GLN A 33 18.86 25.07 7.99
N LEU A 34 18.56 23.77 8.17
CA LEU A 34 19.57 22.80 8.60
C LEU A 34 20.56 22.43 7.47
N PRO A 35 21.87 22.30 7.79
CA PRO A 35 22.87 21.79 6.85
C PRO A 35 22.51 20.39 6.33
N SER A 36 22.90 20.09 5.08
CA SER A 36 22.59 18.80 4.44
C SER A 36 23.14 17.58 5.20
N ARG A 37 24.25 17.74 5.93
CA ARG A 37 24.82 16.68 6.79
C ARG A 37 23.88 16.34 7.96
N SER A 38 23.36 17.36 8.65
CA SER A 38 22.44 17.20 9.77
C SER A 38 21.11 16.62 9.34
N LYS A 39 20.58 17.04 8.17
CA LYS A 39 19.36 16.45 7.60
C LYS A 39 19.52 14.95 7.35
N ARG A 40 20.68 14.51 6.83
CA ARG A 40 20.95 13.07 6.62
C ARG A 40 21.01 12.34 7.95
N ALA A 41 21.80 12.83 8.90
CA ALA A 41 21.90 12.24 10.23
C ALA A 41 20.53 12.13 10.90
N MET A 42 19.68 13.16 10.75
CA MET A 42 18.32 13.14 11.26
C MET A 42 17.50 12.00 10.66
N ILE A 43 17.51 11.78 9.34
CA ILE A 43 16.80 10.64 8.73
C ILE A 43 17.27 9.31 9.32
N TRP A 44 18.58 9.11 9.40
CA TRP A 44 19.15 7.87 9.93
C TRP A 44 18.71 7.65 11.37
N VAL A 45 18.85 8.67 12.23
CA VAL A 45 18.48 8.59 13.64
C VAL A 45 16.98 8.37 13.82
N THR A 46 16.13 9.13 13.13
CA THR A 46 14.67 9.00 13.28
C THR A 46 14.15 7.68 12.72
N THR A 47 14.68 7.22 11.59
CA THR A 47 14.29 5.92 11.00
C THR A 47 14.78 4.77 11.87
N PHE A 48 16.03 4.84 12.35
CA PHE A 48 16.62 3.81 13.19
C PHE A 48 15.93 3.72 14.55
N LEU A 49 15.76 4.85 15.25
CA LEU A 49 15.07 4.87 16.54
C LEU A 49 13.60 4.50 16.41
N GLY A 50 12.90 5.04 15.39
CA GLY A 50 11.51 4.68 15.12
C GLY A 50 11.35 3.18 14.86
N GLY A 51 12.21 2.60 14.02
CA GLY A 51 12.22 1.17 13.74
C GLY A 51 12.60 0.30 14.93
N ALA A 52 13.60 0.72 15.71
CA ALA A 52 14.01 0.01 16.92
C ALA A 52 12.88 -0.02 17.95
N ILE A 53 12.19 1.10 18.17
CA ILE A 53 11.04 1.17 19.08
C ILE A 53 9.91 0.25 18.60
N PHE A 54 9.57 0.28 17.30
CA PHE A 54 8.57 -0.63 16.75
C PHE A 54 8.95 -2.11 16.87
N LEU A 55 10.25 -2.43 16.70
CA LEU A 55 10.74 -3.79 16.86
C LEU A 55 10.65 -4.26 18.31
N VAL A 56 11.02 -3.41 19.27
CA VAL A 56 10.91 -3.73 20.70
C VAL A 56 9.45 -3.85 21.11
N ASP A 57 8.59 -2.94 20.65
CA ASP A 57 7.13 -3.00 20.85
C ASP A 57 6.54 -4.31 20.35
N PHE A 58 6.97 -4.76 19.17
CA PHE A 58 6.53 -6.03 18.58
C PHE A 58 6.99 -7.27 19.37
N LEU A 59 8.19 -7.22 19.98
CA LEU A 59 8.71 -8.32 20.79
C LEU A 59 8.11 -8.37 22.20
N LEU A 60 7.61 -7.24 22.71
CA LEU A 60 7.01 -7.17 24.03
C LEU A 60 5.59 -7.75 24.01
N PRO A 61 5.28 -8.77 24.83
CA PRO A 61 3.93 -9.30 24.91
C PRO A 61 2.98 -8.21 25.43
N PRO A 62 1.83 -7.98 24.78
CA PRO A 62 0.81 -7.07 25.28
C PRO A 62 0.18 -7.65 26.54
N ASP A 63 -0.25 -6.77 27.45
CA ASP A 63 -1.04 -7.17 28.60
C ASP A 63 -2.37 -7.78 28.11
N PRO A 64 -2.76 -8.99 28.56
CA PRO A 64 -3.97 -9.66 28.10
C PRO A 64 -5.28 -8.90 28.38
N VAL A 65 -5.28 -7.94 29.32
CA VAL A 65 -6.51 -7.18 29.66
C VAL A 65 -6.61 -5.88 28.87
N THR A 66 -5.49 -5.18 28.69
CA THR A 66 -5.48 -3.86 28.03
C THR A 66 -5.08 -3.91 26.56
N GLU A 67 -4.61 -5.07 26.07
CA GLU A 67 -4.03 -5.27 24.72
C GLU A 67 -2.88 -4.30 24.40
N LYS A 68 -2.30 -3.68 25.43
CA LYS A 68 -1.24 -2.68 25.33
C LYS A 68 -0.03 -3.16 26.11
N ASN A 69 1.14 -2.86 25.57
CA ASN A 69 2.41 -3.03 26.25
C ASN A 69 2.93 -1.66 26.73
N ALA A 70 4.09 -1.63 27.38
CA ALA A 70 4.69 -0.40 27.91
C ALA A 70 5.04 0.64 26.83
N LEU A 71 5.22 0.22 25.57
CA LEU A 71 5.61 1.08 24.46
C LEU A 71 4.43 1.52 23.58
N ALA A 72 3.22 1.00 23.82
CA ALA A 72 2.04 1.24 23.00
C ALA A 72 1.74 2.73 22.77
N THR A 73 1.88 3.55 23.80
CA THR A 73 1.66 5.01 23.69
C THR A 73 2.69 5.66 22.77
N THR A 74 3.95 5.21 22.87
CA THR A 74 5.05 5.73 22.06
C THR A 74 4.93 5.27 20.61
N THR A 75 4.61 4.01 20.37
CA THR A 75 4.40 3.50 19.01
C THR A 75 3.16 4.09 18.34
N GLU A 76 2.10 4.36 19.10
CA GLU A 76 0.95 5.11 18.60
C GLU A 76 1.34 6.54 18.15
N LEU A 77 2.15 7.24 18.96
CA LEU A 77 2.64 8.57 18.59
C LEU A 77 3.51 8.55 17.33
N ILE A 78 4.45 7.62 17.24
CA ILE A 78 5.31 7.44 16.05
C ILE A 78 4.45 7.07 14.84
N GLY A 79 3.45 6.19 15.01
CA GLY A 79 2.51 5.80 13.96
C GLY A 79 1.68 6.97 13.44
N ARG A 80 1.18 7.85 14.31
CA ARG A 80 0.48 9.08 13.92
C ARG A 80 1.41 10.03 13.13
N PHE A 81 2.65 10.20 13.58
CA PHE A 81 3.65 10.97 12.83
C PHE A 81 3.94 10.35 11.46
N ALA A 82 4.13 9.03 11.41
CA ALA A 82 4.33 8.28 10.16
C ALA A 82 3.16 8.47 9.19
N GLN A 83 1.91 8.43 9.67
CA GLN A 83 0.72 8.68 8.86
C GLN A 83 0.71 10.07 8.24
N VAL A 84 1.08 11.11 8.99
CA VAL A 84 1.21 12.49 8.46
C VAL A 84 2.28 12.54 7.37
N VAL A 85 3.42 11.92 7.61
CA VAL A 85 4.54 11.88 6.66
C VAL A 85 4.15 11.11 5.37
N VAL A 86 3.47 9.97 5.49
CA VAL A 86 2.95 9.19 4.35
C VAL A 86 1.91 10.00 3.57
N GLY A 87 0.97 10.65 4.26
CA GLY A 87 -0.02 11.54 3.61
C GLY A 87 0.63 12.64 2.77
N MET A 88 1.68 13.27 3.29
CA MET A 88 2.45 14.26 2.53
C MET A 88 3.21 13.67 1.35
N THR A 89 3.71 12.45 1.51
CA THR A 89 4.47 11.75 0.46
C THR A 89 3.57 11.38 -0.72
N ILE A 90 2.32 11.00 -0.46
CA ILE A 90 1.33 10.75 -1.52
C ILE A 90 1.15 12.02 -2.38
N LEU A 91 1.01 13.18 -1.74
CA LEU A 91 0.88 14.46 -2.47
C LEU A 91 2.10 14.74 -3.35
N LEU A 92 3.32 14.49 -2.84
CA LEU A 92 4.51 14.69 -3.65
C LEU A 92 4.63 13.66 -4.78
N GLY A 93 4.19 12.42 -4.55
CA GLY A 93 4.13 11.38 -5.59
C GLY A 93 3.22 11.81 -6.75
N VAL A 94 2.02 12.30 -6.44
CA VAL A 94 1.09 12.85 -7.43
C VAL A 94 1.71 14.05 -8.15
N TYR A 95 2.27 15.01 -7.41
CA TYR A 95 2.94 16.18 -8.02
C TYR A 95 4.06 15.77 -8.97
N ASN A 96 4.90 14.80 -8.58
CA ASN A 96 6.01 14.33 -9.39
C ASN A 96 5.52 13.68 -10.69
N LEU A 97 4.54 12.78 -10.62
CA LEU A 97 3.93 12.14 -11.79
C LEU A 97 3.31 13.18 -12.72
N CYS A 98 2.50 14.10 -12.18
CA CYS A 98 1.90 15.19 -12.94
C CYS A 98 2.97 16.04 -13.62
N ARG A 99 4.05 16.41 -12.91
CA ARG A 99 5.14 17.22 -13.48
C ARG A 99 5.84 16.51 -14.64
N ILE A 100 6.12 15.21 -14.52
CA ILE A 100 6.79 14.41 -15.56
C ILE A 100 5.89 14.33 -16.80
N HIS A 101 4.65 13.91 -16.64
CA HIS A 101 3.71 13.78 -17.76
C HIS A 101 3.39 15.13 -18.39
N PHE A 102 3.28 16.19 -17.59
CA PHE A 102 3.08 17.55 -18.09
C PHE A 102 4.28 18.02 -18.93
N ASN A 103 5.51 17.77 -18.46
CA ASN A 103 6.71 18.10 -19.22
C ASN A 103 6.82 17.29 -20.52
N ASN A 104 6.41 16.02 -20.53
CA ASN A 104 6.38 15.21 -21.75
C ASN A 104 5.41 15.79 -22.80
N ILE A 105 4.24 16.26 -22.37
CA ILE A 105 3.26 16.94 -23.25
C ILE A 105 3.82 18.28 -23.73
N ARG A 106 4.28 19.13 -22.80
CA ARG A 106 4.79 20.47 -23.10
C ARG A 106 5.98 20.44 -24.05
N ARG A 107 6.90 19.50 -23.86
CA ARG A 107 8.11 19.34 -24.69
C ARG A 107 7.91 18.39 -25.87
N ARG A 108 6.69 17.87 -26.10
CA ARG A 108 6.35 16.93 -27.18
C ARG A 108 7.34 15.76 -27.29
N ARG A 109 7.74 15.19 -26.16
CA ARG A 109 8.68 14.05 -26.13
C ARG A 109 8.07 12.82 -26.82
N PRO A 110 8.88 11.89 -27.34
CA PRO A 110 8.37 10.62 -27.87
C PRO A 110 7.44 9.93 -26.86
N GLY A 111 6.24 9.54 -27.30
CA GLY A 111 5.23 8.96 -26.41
C GLY A 111 4.38 9.97 -25.62
N PHE A 112 4.38 11.27 -25.97
CA PHE A 112 3.57 12.29 -25.26
C PHE A 112 2.06 11.97 -25.21
N TYR A 113 1.55 11.24 -26.20
CA TYR A 113 0.14 10.83 -26.24
C TYR A 113 -0.25 9.97 -25.03
N ASN A 114 0.64 9.08 -24.57
CA ASN A 114 0.43 8.29 -23.35
C ASN A 114 0.28 9.19 -22.12
N SER A 115 1.00 10.32 -22.09
CA SER A 115 0.87 11.30 -21.01
C SER A 115 -0.48 12.05 -21.06
N GLY A 116 -1.03 12.27 -22.26
CA GLY A 116 -2.38 12.81 -22.42
C GLY A 116 -3.45 11.84 -21.93
N VAL A 117 -3.32 10.55 -22.28
CA VAL A 117 -4.21 9.48 -21.78
C VAL A 117 -4.14 9.39 -20.26
N PHE A 118 -2.95 9.44 -19.67
CA PHE A 118 -2.76 9.48 -18.22
C PHE A 118 -3.58 10.61 -17.57
N PHE A 119 -3.46 11.86 -18.04
CA PHE A 119 -4.21 12.97 -17.45
C PHE A 119 -5.72 12.83 -17.65
N ALA A 120 -6.17 12.33 -18.80
CA ALA A 120 -7.59 12.10 -19.06
C ALA A 120 -8.20 11.12 -18.03
N PHE A 121 -7.56 9.97 -17.82
CA PHE A 121 -8.04 8.97 -16.86
C PHE A 121 -7.83 9.41 -15.40
N PHE A 122 -6.74 10.12 -15.11
CA PHE A 122 -6.49 10.68 -13.78
C PHE A 122 -7.58 11.68 -13.38
N VAL A 123 -7.94 12.61 -14.27
CA VAL A 123 -9.03 13.58 -14.02
C VAL A 123 -10.38 12.88 -13.98
N ALA A 124 -10.66 11.95 -14.89
CA ALA A 124 -11.91 11.19 -14.88
C ALA A 124 -12.10 10.43 -13.56
N MET A 125 -11.04 9.77 -13.07
CA MET A 125 -11.06 9.06 -11.79
C MET A 125 -11.24 10.02 -10.61
N LEU A 126 -10.55 11.17 -10.60
CA LEU A 126 -10.71 12.17 -9.55
C LEU A 126 -12.13 12.71 -9.48
N VAL A 127 -12.73 13.04 -10.63
CA VAL A 127 -14.11 13.54 -10.69
C VAL A 127 -15.11 12.45 -10.28
N ALA A 128 -14.92 11.22 -10.75
CA ALA A 128 -15.76 10.08 -10.37
C ALA A 128 -15.70 9.81 -8.87
N CYS A 129 -14.49 9.78 -8.29
CA CYS A 129 -14.27 9.57 -6.86
C CYS A 129 -14.84 10.72 -6.03
N PHE A 130 -14.55 11.96 -6.41
CA PHE A 130 -15.01 13.15 -5.69
C PHE A 130 -16.52 13.16 -5.52
N TRP A 131 -17.21 12.80 -6.59
CA TRP A 131 -18.65 12.94 -6.64
C TRP A 131 -19.37 11.67 -6.16
N ARG A 132 -18.69 10.51 -6.17
CA ARG A 132 -19.13 9.29 -5.45
C ARG A 132 -19.05 9.48 -3.93
N GLY A 133 -17.99 10.10 -3.44
CA GLY A 133 -17.76 10.34 -2.01
C GLY A 133 -18.50 11.55 -1.43
N TRP A 134 -19.09 12.40 -2.27
CA TRP A 134 -19.79 13.60 -1.82
C TRP A 134 -20.83 13.36 -0.72
N PRO A 135 -21.70 12.34 -0.79
CA PRO A 135 -22.68 12.10 0.26
C PRO A 135 -22.04 11.80 1.61
N GLU A 136 -20.92 11.08 1.61
CA GLU A 136 -20.17 10.73 2.82
C GLU A 136 -19.45 11.94 3.43
N TRP A 137 -18.97 12.87 2.60
CA TRP A 137 -18.12 13.98 3.07
C TRP A 137 -18.88 15.27 3.39
N PHE A 138 -19.99 15.53 2.69
CA PHE A 138 -20.64 16.84 2.70
C PHE A 138 -22.13 16.81 3.08
N ASN A 139 -22.89 15.84 2.58
CA ASN A 139 -24.33 15.77 2.86
C ASN A 139 -24.88 14.38 2.52
N GLU A 140 -25.22 13.60 3.55
CA GLU A 140 -25.74 12.23 3.39
C GLU A 140 -27.01 12.16 2.54
N GLU A 141 -27.84 13.21 2.54
CA GLU A 141 -29.07 13.29 1.74
C GLU A 141 -28.80 13.63 0.26
N TYR A 142 -27.59 14.08 -0.07
CA TYR A 142 -27.23 14.45 -1.42
C TYR A 142 -27.26 13.25 -2.37
N ARG A 143 -27.99 13.39 -3.48
CA ARG A 143 -28.05 12.36 -4.54
C ARG A 143 -27.03 12.69 -5.63
N PRO A 144 -26.01 11.85 -5.85
CA PRO A 144 -25.06 12.08 -6.93
C PRO A 144 -25.75 11.98 -8.33
N PRO A 145 -25.15 12.54 -9.38
CA PRO A 145 -25.53 12.47 -10.76
C PRO A 145 -25.65 11.02 -11.23
N ALA A 146 -26.50 10.84 -12.23
CA ALA A 146 -26.80 9.54 -12.81
C ALA A 146 -25.56 8.76 -13.27
N TRP A 147 -24.48 9.43 -13.70
CA TRP A 147 -23.26 8.79 -14.20
C TRP A 147 -22.34 8.21 -13.10
N ILE A 148 -22.58 8.51 -11.82
CA ILE A 148 -21.86 7.89 -10.67
C ILE A 148 -22.79 7.10 -9.77
N ARG A 149 -24.10 7.31 -9.85
CA ARG A 149 -25.02 6.45 -9.11
C ARG A 149 -24.92 5.04 -9.65
N VAL A 150 -24.73 4.08 -8.75
CA VAL A 150 -25.00 2.68 -9.05
C VAL A 150 -26.51 2.58 -9.30
N PRO A 151 -26.96 2.22 -10.52
CA PRO A 151 -28.38 2.00 -10.80
C PRO A 151 -29.00 1.04 -9.79
N GLU A 152 -30.21 1.33 -9.30
CA GLU A 152 -30.97 0.40 -8.45
C GLU A 152 -31.39 -0.81 -9.30
N GLY A 153 -30.71 -1.94 -9.09
CA GLY A 153 -30.85 -3.18 -9.86
C GLY A 153 -29.51 -3.90 -9.95
N ALA A 154 -29.49 -5.23 -9.88
CA ALA A 154 -28.35 -6.06 -9.51
C ALA A 154 -27.05 -5.92 -10.36
N ASP A 155 -27.09 -5.23 -11.50
CA ASP A 155 -25.96 -5.18 -12.46
C ASP A 155 -25.55 -3.75 -12.87
N GLY A 156 -25.93 -2.74 -12.09
CA GLY A 156 -25.63 -1.36 -12.39
C GLY A 156 -24.13 -1.03 -12.33
N VAL A 157 -23.51 -0.64 -13.45
CA VAL A 157 -22.11 -0.17 -13.50
C VAL A 157 -22.08 1.35 -13.55
N ASP A 158 -21.59 2.00 -12.50
CA ASP A 158 -21.32 3.44 -12.49
C ASP A 158 -19.92 3.76 -13.04
N LEU A 159 -19.67 5.03 -13.38
CA LEU A 159 -18.39 5.46 -13.96
C LEU A 159 -17.21 5.12 -13.03
N TYR A 160 -17.37 5.27 -11.70
CA TYR A 160 -16.30 4.90 -10.78
C TYR A 160 -16.00 3.40 -10.85
N THR A 161 -17.01 2.53 -10.78
CA THR A 161 -16.78 1.07 -10.83
C THR A 161 -16.19 0.66 -12.17
N LEU A 162 -16.61 1.30 -13.27
CA LEU A 162 -16.02 1.06 -14.58
C LEU A 162 -14.53 1.45 -14.64
N LEU A 163 -14.20 2.66 -14.19
CA LEU A 163 -12.81 3.15 -14.20
C LEU A 163 -11.92 2.38 -13.23
N PHE A 164 -12.45 2.01 -12.07
CA PHE A 164 -11.69 1.35 -11.00
C PHE A 164 -11.59 -0.15 -11.22
N ASN A 165 -12.70 -0.89 -11.23
CA ASN A 165 -12.68 -2.34 -11.39
C ASN A 165 -12.42 -2.74 -12.86
N GLY A 166 -13.07 -2.06 -13.80
CA GLY A 166 -13.00 -2.40 -15.22
C GLY A 166 -11.69 -2.01 -15.88
N LEU A 167 -11.10 -0.88 -15.50
CA LEU A 167 -9.83 -0.40 -16.07
C LEU A 167 -8.66 -0.58 -15.11
N LEU A 168 -8.63 0.11 -13.97
CA LEU A 168 -7.46 0.11 -13.09
C LEU A 168 -7.08 -1.30 -12.61
N LEU A 169 -8.01 -2.01 -11.95
CA LEU A 169 -7.74 -3.35 -11.42
C LEU A 169 -7.44 -4.36 -12.53
N SER A 170 -8.11 -4.25 -13.68
CA SER A 170 -7.86 -5.14 -14.80
C SER A 170 -6.46 -4.91 -15.40
N LEU A 171 -6.04 -3.65 -15.56
CA LEU A 171 -4.69 -3.31 -16.01
C LEU A 171 -3.62 -3.78 -15.01
N GLU A 172 -3.85 -3.60 -13.70
CA GLU A 172 -2.98 -4.13 -12.65
C GLU A 172 -2.88 -5.66 -12.70
N ALA A 173 -4.01 -6.35 -12.89
CA ALA A 173 -4.04 -7.80 -13.06
C ALA A 173 -3.26 -8.25 -14.30
N THR A 174 -3.32 -7.53 -15.42
CA THR A 174 -2.51 -7.87 -16.61
C THR A 174 -1.02 -7.71 -16.36
N MET A 175 -0.60 -6.63 -15.69
CA MET A 175 0.81 -6.44 -15.33
C MET A 175 1.29 -7.54 -14.37
N PHE A 176 0.47 -7.86 -13.37
CA PHE A 176 0.79 -8.92 -12.42
C PHE A 176 0.83 -10.31 -13.09
N SER A 177 -0.08 -10.59 -14.03
CA SER A 177 -0.10 -11.83 -14.80
C SER A 177 1.15 -12.00 -15.66
N ILE A 178 1.56 -10.94 -16.38
CA ILE A 178 2.80 -10.94 -17.17
C ILE A 178 4.02 -11.16 -16.27
N LEU A 179 4.08 -10.46 -15.12
CA LEU A 179 5.15 -10.64 -14.14
C LEU A 179 5.20 -12.07 -13.60
N ALA A 180 4.05 -12.63 -13.20
CA ALA A 180 3.93 -13.99 -12.72
C ALA A 180 4.38 -15.00 -13.79
N PHE A 181 3.95 -14.82 -15.04
CA PHE A 181 4.39 -15.64 -16.17
C PHE A 181 5.92 -15.62 -16.33
N TYR A 182 6.54 -14.43 -16.30
CA TYR A 182 8.00 -14.34 -16.41
C TYR A 182 8.75 -14.96 -15.23
N ILE A 183 8.26 -14.76 -14.00
CA ILE A 183 8.83 -15.38 -12.79
C ILE A 183 8.75 -16.90 -12.89
N VAL A 184 7.58 -17.46 -13.23
CA VAL A 184 7.38 -18.90 -13.37
C VAL A 184 8.20 -19.47 -14.52
N SER A 185 8.27 -18.79 -15.66
CA SER A 185 9.08 -19.21 -16.81
C SER A 185 10.58 -19.21 -16.50
N ALA A 186 11.07 -18.20 -15.78
CA ALA A 186 12.44 -18.16 -15.31
C ALA A 186 12.72 -19.25 -14.27
N ALA A 187 11.82 -19.42 -13.31
CA ALA A 187 11.91 -20.46 -12.29
C ALA A 187 11.92 -21.85 -12.91
N TYR A 188 11.02 -22.18 -13.83
CA TYR A 188 10.99 -23.49 -14.49
C TYR A 188 12.30 -23.81 -15.24
N ARG A 189 12.89 -22.81 -15.93
CA ARG A 189 14.17 -22.99 -16.65
C ARG A 189 15.37 -23.14 -15.71
N ALA A 190 15.34 -22.49 -14.55
CA ALA A 190 16.46 -22.46 -13.60
C ALA A 190 16.36 -23.52 -12.49
N PHE A 191 15.14 -23.95 -12.14
CA PHE A 191 14.88 -24.82 -11.00
C PHE A 191 15.21 -26.26 -11.37
N ARG A 192 16.31 -26.75 -10.80
CA ARG A 192 16.70 -28.16 -10.85
C ARG A 192 16.77 -28.65 -9.41
N VAL A 193 15.99 -29.67 -9.07
CA VAL A 193 16.05 -30.30 -7.75
C VAL A 193 17.37 -31.04 -7.64
N ARG A 194 18.33 -30.41 -6.95
CA ARG A 194 19.70 -30.90 -6.79
C ARG A 194 20.04 -31.21 -5.34
N SER A 195 19.14 -30.94 -4.41
CA SER A 195 19.32 -31.17 -2.98
C SER A 195 18.00 -31.55 -2.31
N ALA A 196 18.10 -32.11 -1.11
CA ALA A 196 16.93 -32.48 -0.31
C ALA A 196 16.09 -31.25 0.06
N GLU A 197 16.73 -30.12 0.33
CA GLU A 197 16.06 -28.85 0.66
C GLU A 197 15.27 -28.32 -0.54
N ALA A 198 15.84 -28.37 -1.75
CA ALA A 198 15.13 -27.96 -2.97
C ALA A 198 13.94 -28.88 -3.26
N GLY A 199 14.06 -30.18 -2.96
CA GLY A 199 12.96 -31.13 -3.07
C GLY A 199 11.83 -30.84 -2.09
N LEU A 200 12.17 -30.53 -0.83
CA LEU A 200 11.20 -30.12 0.18
C LEU A 200 10.42 -28.88 -0.27
N LEU A 201 11.12 -27.84 -0.74
CA LEU A 201 10.48 -26.62 -1.25
C LEU A 201 9.56 -26.88 -2.44
N MET A 202 9.95 -27.78 -3.35
CA MET A 202 9.12 -28.18 -4.49
C MET A 202 7.83 -28.86 -4.02
N ILE A 203 7.93 -29.81 -3.09
CA ILE A 203 6.77 -30.53 -2.53
C ILE A 203 5.85 -29.55 -1.82
N THR A 204 6.40 -28.66 -0.99
CA THR A 204 5.62 -27.61 -0.33
C THR A 204 4.92 -26.71 -1.35
N ALA A 205 5.60 -26.28 -2.41
CA ALA A 205 5.01 -25.47 -3.46
C ALA A 205 3.87 -26.20 -4.20
N ALA A 206 4.02 -27.50 -4.48
CA ALA A 206 2.98 -28.31 -5.10
C ALA A 206 1.74 -28.42 -4.21
N ILE A 207 1.92 -28.65 -2.91
CA ILE A 207 0.82 -28.68 -1.93
C ILE A 207 0.12 -27.31 -1.86
N LEU A 208 0.90 -26.23 -1.80
CA LEU A 208 0.35 -24.87 -1.77
C LEU A 208 -0.50 -24.57 -3.01
N MET A 209 0.02 -24.87 -4.21
CA MET A 209 -0.70 -24.64 -5.47
C MET A 209 -1.96 -25.50 -5.58
N LEU A 210 -1.92 -26.76 -5.13
CA LEU A 210 -3.11 -27.62 -5.10
C LEU A 210 -4.16 -27.10 -4.11
N GLY A 211 -3.75 -26.60 -2.95
CA GLY A 211 -4.68 -26.07 -1.94
C GLY A 211 -5.38 -24.76 -2.31
N GLN A 212 -4.89 -24.04 -3.32
CA GLN A 212 -5.52 -22.81 -3.83
C GLN A 212 -6.45 -23.06 -5.04
N VAL A 213 -6.51 -24.29 -5.56
CA VAL A 213 -7.33 -24.66 -6.71
C VAL A 213 -8.45 -25.62 -6.27
N GLY A 214 -9.65 -25.48 -6.83
CA GLY A 214 -10.81 -26.34 -6.48
C GLY A 214 -10.57 -27.85 -6.64
N VAL A 215 -9.60 -28.25 -7.48
CA VAL A 215 -9.18 -29.65 -7.65
C VAL A 215 -8.57 -30.23 -6.37
N GLY A 216 -7.81 -29.44 -5.59
CA GLY A 216 -7.22 -29.91 -4.33
C GLY A 216 -8.30 -30.30 -3.30
N VAL A 217 -9.37 -29.52 -3.26
CA VAL A 217 -10.57 -29.77 -2.43
C VAL A 217 -11.22 -31.08 -2.81
N LEU A 218 -11.40 -31.32 -4.11
CA LEU A 218 -12.04 -32.55 -4.60
C LEU A 218 -11.23 -33.80 -4.23
N LEU A 219 -9.90 -33.72 -4.31
CA LEU A 219 -9.00 -34.84 -3.99
C LEU A 219 -9.03 -35.23 -2.51
N THR A 220 -9.37 -34.31 -1.61
CA THR A 220 -9.45 -34.59 -0.15
C THR A 220 -10.87 -34.58 0.40
N HIS A 221 -11.89 -34.50 -0.47
CA HIS A 221 -13.29 -34.49 -0.07
C HIS A 221 -13.73 -35.75 0.70
N TRP A 222 -13.07 -36.89 0.46
CA TRP A 222 -13.29 -38.14 1.16
C TRP A 222 -12.95 -38.07 2.67
N ILE A 223 -12.24 -37.04 3.12
CA ILE A 223 -11.95 -36.77 4.53
C ILE A 223 -13.04 -35.83 5.08
N PRO A 224 -13.91 -36.29 6.01
CA PRO A 224 -14.96 -35.44 6.57
C PRO A 224 -14.37 -34.20 7.26
N PRO A 225 -15.00 -33.01 7.09
CA PRO A 225 -14.54 -31.77 7.71
C PRO A 225 -14.45 -31.80 9.24
N GLU A 226 -15.26 -32.65 9.88
CA GLU A 226 -15.33 -32.76 11.35
C GLU A 226 -14.51 -33.92 11.92
N SER A 227 -13.81 -34.67 11.06
CA SER A 227 -12.97 -35.78 11.51
C SER A 227 -11.69 -35.27 12.17
N ALA A 228 -11.08 -36.08 13.05
CA ALA A 228 -9.76 -35.79 13.63
C ALA A 228 -8.65 -35.61 12.56
N PHE A 229 -8.88 -36.10 11.33
CA PHE A 229 -7.98 -35.98 10.19
C PHE A 229 -8.28 -34.78 9.28
N ALA A 230 -9.22 -33.90 9.65
CA ALA A 230 -9.54 -32.71 8.87
C ALA A 230 -8.30 -31.83 8.61
N GLY A 231 -7.32 -31.81 9.52
CA GLY A 231 -6.05 -31.09 9.33
C GLY A 231 -5.19 -31.60 8.17
N LEU A 232 -5.38 -32.85 7.71
CA LEU A 232 -4.64 -33.43 6.58
C LEU A 232 -5.23 -33.08 5.21
N ARG A 233 -6.38 -32.39 5.17
CA ARG A 233 -6.94 -31.88 3.91
C ARG A 233 -5.97 -30.89 3.28
N ILE A 234 -5.80 -30.96 1.96
CA ILE A 234 -4.78 -30.18 1.24
C ILE A 234 -5.01 -28.68 1.45
N GLU A 235 -6.26 -28.24 1.48
CA GLU A 235 -6.64 -26.86 1.81
C GLU A 235 -6.13 -26.43 3.20
N ASN A 236 -6.33 -27.26 4.21
CA ASN A 236 -5.98 -26.95 5.60
C ASN A 236 -4.48 -26.95 5.82
N VAL A 237 -3.76 -27.89 5.20
CA VAL A 237 -2.29 -27.90 5.21
C VAL A 237 -1.75 -26.65 4.51
N SER A 238 -2.30 -26.29 3.35
CA SER A 238 -1.91 -25.08 2.62
C SER A 238 -2.14 -23.82 3.44
N GLN A 239 -3.32 -23.68 4.06
CA GLN A 239 -3.63 -22.58 4.96
C GLN A 239 -2.72 -22.55 6.19
N TRP A 240 -2.40 -23.69 6.79
CA TRP A 240 -1.48 -23.75 7.93
C TRP A 240 -0.08 -23.25 7.55
N VAL A 241 0.46 -23.68 6.40
CA VAL A 241 1.74 -23.19 5.88
C VAL A 241 1.67 -21.67 5.63
N LEU A 242 0.60 -21.18 4.99
CA LEU A 242 0.43 -19.76 4.66
C LEU A 242 0.17 -18.85 5.86
N THR A 243 -0.39 -19.37 6.95
CA THR A 243 -0.74 -18.57 8.13
C THR A 243 0.27 -18.71 9.27
N THR A 244 0.93 -19.87 9.39
CA THR A 244 1.88 -20.13 10.49
C THR A 244 3.31 -19.95 10.02
N ILE A 245 3.73 -20.64 8.95
CA ILE A 245 5.13 -20.60 8.47
C ILE A 245 5.44 -19.28 7.75
N ASN A 246 4.48 -18.77 6.98
CA ASN A 246 4.66 -17.51 6.24
C ASN A 246 4.45 -16.26 7.13
N ALA A 247 3.77 -16.36 8.29
CA ALA A 247 3.49 -15.19 9.13
C ALA A 247 4.76 -14.41 9.58
N PRO A 248 5.84 -15.05 10.04
CA PRO A 248 7.09 -14.35 10.35
C PRO A 248 7.66 -13.59 9.15
N VAL A 249 7.59 -14.18 7.95
CA VAL A 249 8.07 -13.55 6.71
C VAL A 249 7.22 -12.34 6.35
N GLN A 250 5.89 -12.47 6.38
CA GLN A 250 4.98 -11.34 6.13
C GLN A 250 5.20 -10.19 7.12
N ARG A 251 5.45 -10.50 8.38
CA ARG A 251 5.79 -9.51 9.42
C ARG A 251 7.12 -8.82 9.12
N ALA A 252 8.15 -9.57 8.72
CA ALA A 252 9.45 -9.01 8.35
C ALA A 252 9.35 -8.11 7.11
N ILE A 253 8.57 -8.52 6.09
CA ILE A 253 8.29 -7.71 4.90
C ILE A 253 7.56 -6.42 5.29
N GLY A 254 6.50 -6.52 6.10
CA GLY A 254 5.73 -5.37 6.58
C GLY A 254 6.61 -4.37 7.35
N PHE A 255 7.46 -4.87 8.25
CA PHE A 255 8.44 -4.06 8.98
C PHE A 255 9.44 -3.37 8.04
N GLY A 256 10.02 -4.12 7.11
CA GLY A 256 10.98 -3.60 6.14
C GLY A 256 10.38 -2.54 5.21
N LEU A 257 9.17 -2.79 4.70
CA LEU A 257 8.43 -1.83 3.87
C LEU A 257 8.07 -0.57 4.67
N GLY A 258 7.60 -0.72 5.92
CA GLY A 258 7.28 0.40 6.80
C GLY A 258 8.50 1.30 7.04
N LEU A 259 9.65 0.71 7.36
CA LEU A 259 10.89 1.47 7.56
C LEU A 259 11.42 2.10 6.27
N GLY A 260 11.38 1.37 5.16
CA GLY A 260 11.76 1.88 3.85
C GLY A 260 10.88 3.07 3.45
N ALA A 261 9.57 2.98 3.66
CA ALA A 261 8.62 4.05 3.39
C ALA A 261 8.88 5.27 4.27
N LEU A 262 9.13 5.09 5.58
CA LEU A 262 9.48 6.17 6.49
C LEU A 262 10.80 6.86 6.12
N ALA A 263 11.83 6.07 5.78
CA ALA A 263 13.12 6.61 5.36
C ALA A 263 13.01 7.41 4.06
N MET A 264 12.28 6.86 3.07
CA MET A 264 12.09 7.48 1.76
C MET A 264 11.28 8.77 1.87
N SER A 265 10.17 8.73 2.60
CA SER A 265 9.32 9.90 2.83
C SER A 265 10.06 11.04 3.52
N LEU A 266 10.85 10.75 4.56
CA LEU A 266 11.70 11.76 5.23
C LEU A 266 12.78 12.32 4.29
N ARG A 267 13.40 11.45 3.47
CA ARG A 267 14.41 11.87 2.48
C ARG A 267 13.83 12.83 1.45
N ILE A 268 12.64 12.50 0.97
CA ILE A 268 11.85 13.31 0.07
C ILE A 268 11.51 14.65 0.73
N TRP A 269 10.99 14.63 1.95
CA TRP A 269 10.51 15.81 2.67
C TRP A 269 11.63 16.81 3.00
N LEU A 270 12.82 16.30 3.32
CA LEU A 270 14.02 17.10 3.56
C LEU A 270 14.72 17.55 2.28
N SER A 271 14.16 17.23 1.10
CA SER A 271 14.73 17.54 -0.21
C SER A 271 16.19 17.04 -0.32
N LEU A 272 16.49 15.89 0.28
CA LEU A 272 17.83 15.29 0.22
C LEU A 272 18.03 14.43 -1.03
N GLU A 273 16.97 14.14 -1.77
CA GLU A 273 17.04 13.55 -3.09
C GLU A 273 17.58 14.57 -4.10
N ARG A 274 18.91 14.61 -4.22
CA ARG A 274 19.57 15.33 -5.30
C ARG A 274 19.64 14.42 -6.52
N GLY A 275 18.75 14.67 -7.49
CA GLY A 275 18.97 14.38 -8.90
C GLY A 275 18.96 12.91 -9.33
N SER A 276 17.77 12.38 -9.64
CA SER A 276 17.59 11.51 -10.82
C SER A 276 16.91 12.24 -12.00
N TYR A 277 16.41 13.47 -11.77
CA TYR A 277 15.60 14.21 -12.74
C TYR A 277 16.36 15.32 -13.52
N PHE A 278 17.67 15.44 -13.35
CA PHE A 278 18.49 16.43 -14.07
C PHE A 278 19.44 15.82 -15.12
N GLY A 279 19.41 14.49 -15.31
CA GLY A 279 20.29 13.78 -16.25
C GLY A 279 19.64 13.34 -17.57
N GLN A 280 18.44 13.83 -17.90
CA GLN A 280 17.88 13.66 -19.26
C GLN A 280 18.09 14.94 -20.08
N GLU A 281 19.35 15.32 -20.21
CA GLU A 281 19.84 16.15 -21.31
C GLU A 281 20.92 15.35 -22.03
N VAL A 282 20.47 14.52 -22.98
CA VAL A 282 21.09 14.31 -24.31
C VAL A 282 19.93 14.09 -25.28
#